data_AF-A0A918TCW1-F1
#
_entry.id   AF-A0A918TCW1-F1
#
_cell.length_a   1.000
_cell.length_b   1.000
_cell.length_c   1.000
_cell.angle_alpha   90.00
_cell.angle_beta   90.00
_cell.angle_gamma   90.00
#
_symmetry.space_group_name_H-M   'P 1'
#
loop_
_entity.id
_entity.type
_entity.pdbx_description
1 polymer ?
#
loop_
_entity_poly.entity_id
_entity_poly.type
_entity_poly.pdbx_seq_one_letter_code
_entity_poly.pdbx_strand_id
1 'polypeptide(L)'
;MAVWLTVAGSLVYAGQKVYMAARGEIGMPGHPAPAHVQAQFEHPGWAQAGNAALGIVAALVPWSTITHWGARIPRWALLCALALATVLQLLGGLITLQRADLDLAHLGWGSAYEAVAGGVGIAAWIVVLVSYCLRSRPHAGAVAEARP
;
A
#
# COMPACT_ATOMS: atom_id res chain seq x y z
N MET A 1 11.70 -5.92 -9.05
CA MET A 1 10.55 -5.26 -9.72
C MET A 1 9.41 -4.96 -8.75
N ALA A 2 8.79 -5.96 -8.12
CA ALA A 2 7.63 -5.76 -7.22
C ALA A 2 7.86 -4.73 -6.10
N VAL A 3 9.02 -4.75 -5.43
CA VAL A 3 9.38 -3.75 -4.42
C VAL A 3 9.35 -2.32 -4.98
N TRP A 4 9.87 -2.10 -6.18
CA TRP A 4 9.87 -0.77 -6.78
C TRP A 4 8.47 -0.32 -7.19
N LEU A 5 7.62 -1.27 -7.64
CA LEU A 5 6.22 -0.97 -7.94
C LEU A 5 5.44 -0.57 -6.69
N THR A 6 5.62 -1.27 -5.57
CA THR A 6 4.95 -0.90 -4.30
C THR A 6 5.46 0.45 -3.79
N VAL A 7 6.78 0.67 -3.82
CA VAL A 7 7.37 1.97 -3.44
C VAL A 7 6.82 3.10 -4.30
N ALA A 8 6.88 2.98 -5.62
CA ALA A 8 6.41 4.02 -6.53
C ALA A 8 4.91 4.29 -6.37
N GLY A 9 4.10 3.23 -6.28
CA GLY A 9 2.65 3.35 -6.05
C GLY A 9 2.32 4.07 -4.74
N SER A 10 3.00 3.70 -3.65
CA SER A 10 2.82 4.35 -2.34
C SER A 10 3.25 5.82 -2.34
N LEU A 11 4.31 6.18 -3.08
CA LEU A 11 4.73 7.57 -3.24
C LEU A 11 3.75 8.39 -4.09
N VAL A 12 3.21 7.81 -5.17
CA VAL A 12 2.15 8.46 -5.96
C VAL A 12 0.92 8.73 -5.09
N TYR A 13 0.48 7.72 -4.32
CA TYR A 13 -0.60 7.88 -3.36
C TYR A 13 -0.30 9.00 -2.34
N ALA A 14 0.90 9.01 -1.75
CA ALA A 14 1.29 10.06 -0.82
C ALA A 14 1.23 11.46 -1.46
N GLY A 15 1.76 11.61 -2.67
CA GLY A 15 1.72 12.86 -3.43
C GLY A 15 0.29 13.35 -3.71
N GLN A 16 -0.59 12.44 -4.12
CA GLN A 16 -2.02 12.73 -4.29
C GLN A 16 -2.65 13.24 -3.00
N LYS A 17 -2.31 12.63 -1.84
CA LYS A 17 -2.84 13.03 -0.54
C LYS A 17 -2.28 14.35 -0.03
N VAL A 18 -1.00 14.65 -0.28
CA VAL A 18 -0.42 15.98 -0.03
C VAL A 18 -1.14 17.05 -0.84
N TYR A 19 -1.38 16.80 -2.13
CA TYR A 19 -2.12 17.73 -2.98
C TYR A 19 -3.53 18.00 -2.45
N MET A 20 -4.25 16.94 -2.07
CA MET A 20 -5.60 17.08 -1.49
C MET A 20 -5.58 17.76 -0.11
N ALA A 21 -4.54 17.51 0.70
CA ALA A 21 -4.35 18.19 1.97
C ALA A 21 -4.16 19.71 1.80
N ALA A 22 -3.36 20.12 0.81
CA ALA A 22 -3.15 21.53 0.48
C ALA A 22 -4.44 22.21 0.00
N ARG A 23 -5.36 21.46 -0.61
CA ARG A 23 -6.69 21.95 -1.00
C ARG A 23 -7.72 21.93 0.12
N GLY A 24 -7.42 21.29 1.25
CA GLY A 24 -8.41 21.10 2.32
C GLY A 24 -9.59 20.23 1.90
N GLU A 25 -9.37 19.23 1.04
CA GLU A 25 -10.43 18.39 0.47
C GLU A 25 -10.16 16.89 0.74
N ILE A 26 -11.16 16.11 1.16
CA ILE A 26 -11.13 14.65 1.13
C ILE A 26 -11.30 14.15 -0.31
N GLY A 27 -10.69 13.02 -0.65
CA GLY A 27 -10.81 12.36 -1.97
C GLY A 27 -9.48 12.20 -2.70
N MET A 28 -9.55 12.30 -4.02
CA MET A 28 -8.43 12.13 -4.96
C MET A 28 -8.39 13.31 -5.95
N PRO A 29 -7.23 13.62 -6.55
CA PRO A 29 -7.15 14.68 -7.56
C PRO A 29 -8.15 14.44 -8.72
N GLY A 30 -8.93 15.47 -9.06
CA GLY A 30 -9.99 15.41 -10.07
C GLY A 30 -11.30 14.76 -9.60
N HIS A 31 -11.29 14.09 -8.45
CA HIS A 31 -12.43 13.38 -7.87
C HIS A 31 -12.51 13.66 -6.36
N PRO A 32 -12.82 14.91 -5.96
CA PRO A 32 -13.04 15.22 -4.55
C PRO A 32 -14.23 14.42 -4.02
N ALA A 33 -14.19 14.07 -2.73
CA ALA A 33 -15.27 13.34 -2.09
C ALA A 33 -16.56 14.18 -2.08
N PRO A 34 -17.74 13.53 -2.15
CA PRO A 34 -19.03 14.23 -2.07
C PRO A 34 -19.17 15.07 -0.79
N ALA A 35 -19.97 16.14 -0.86
CA ALA A 35 -20.15 17.08 0.25
C ALA A 35 -20.53 16.40 1.58
N HIS A 36 -21.37 15.36 1.55
CA HIS A 36 -21.75 14.62 2.76
C HIS A 36 -20.60 13.84 3.40
N VAL A 37 -19.57 13.46 2.63
CA VAL A 37 -18.34 12.84 3.15
C VAL A 37 -17.39 13.91 3.67
N GLN A 38 -17.26 15.04 2.95
CA GLN A 38 -16.45 16.18 3.41
C GLN A 38 -16.90 16.67 4.78
N ALA A 39 -18.21 16.77 4.99
CA ALA A 39 -18.82 17.22 6.25
C ALA A 39 -18.53 16.31 7.46
N GLN A 40 -18.04 15.09 7.24
CA GLN A 40 -17.65 14.19 8.34
C GLN A 40 -16.30 14.57 8.96
N PHE A 41 -15.52 15.42 8.29
CA PHE A 41 -14.19 15.83 8.73
C PHE A 41 -14.21 17.31 9.11
N GLU A 42 -14.02 17.61 10.40
CA GLU A 42 -13.83 18.98 10.87
C GLU A 42 -12.61 19.64 10.21
N HIS A 43 -11.56 18.84 9.96
CA HIS A 43 -10.33 19.28 9.30
C HIS A 43 -9.89 18.31 8.18
N PRO A 44 -10.45 18.43 6.97
CA PRO A 44 -10.14 17.55 5.84
C PRO A 44 -8.65 17.53 5.47
N GLY A 45 -7.99 18.69 5.55
CA GLY A 45 -6.56 18.82 5.25
C GLY A 45 -5.69 17.95 6.15
N TRP A 46 -5.97 17.91 7.45
CA TRP A 46 -5.24 17.09 8.42
C TRP A 46 -5.47 15.59 8.20
N ALA A 47 -6.70 15.19 7.88
CA ALA A 47 -7.00 13.80 7.55
C ALA A 47 -6.19 13.34 6.31
N GLN A 48 -6.07 14.19 5.30
CA GLN A 48 -5.28 13.88 4.11
C GLN A 48 -3.77 13.92 4.35
N ALA A 49 -3.28 14.82 5.20
CA ALA A 49 -1.89 14.80 5.64
C ALA A 49 -1.55 13.50 6.38
N GLY A 50 -2.46 12.99 7.21
CA GLY A 50 -2.36 11.67 7.84
C GLY A 50 -2.27 10.54 6.80
N ASN A 51 -3.14 10.55 5.79
CA ASN A 51 -3.08 9.59 4.69
C ASN A 51 -1.77 9.68 3.90
N ALA A 52 -1.24 10.90 3.67
CA ALA A 52 0.03 11.10 3.00
C ALA A 52 1.18 10.48 3.81
N ALA A 53 1.20 10.70 5.13
CA ALA A 53 2.19 10.10 6.02
C ALA A 53 2.13 8.57 5.97
N LEU A 54 0.93 7.98 5.96
CA LEU A 54 0.75 6.53 5.78
C LEU A 54 1.30 6.05 4.43
N GLY A 55 1.11 6.80 3.35
CA GLY A 55 1.71 6.50 2.04
C GLY A 55 3.24 6.48 2.08
N ILE A 56 3.86 7.43 2.78
CA ILE A 56 5.32 7.46 2.97
C ILE A 56 5.78 6.23 3.75
N VAL A 57 5.14 5.93 4.89
CA VAL A 57 5.46 4.73 5.68
C VAL A 57 5.31 3.46 4.84
N ALA A 58 4.22 3.36 4.06
CA ALA A 58 3.97 2.24 3.16
C ALA A 58 5.03 2.11 2.05
N ALA A 59 5.68 3.19 1.62
CA ALA A 59 6.83 3.13 0.71
C ALA A 59 8.11 2.65 1.41
N LEU A 60 8.34 3.09 2.65
CA LEU A 60 9.55 2.72 3.41
C LEU A 60 9.58 1.23 3.77
N VAL A 61 8.44 0.63 4.08
CA VAL A 61 8.35 -0.80 4.45
C VAL A 61 8.95 -1.74 3.37
N PRO A 62 8.45 -1.77 2.12
CA PRO A 62 9.00 -2.63 1.08
C PRO A 62 10.42 -2.22 0.69
N TRP A 63 10.76 -0.92 0.71
CA TRP A 63 12.12 -0.45 0.44
C TRP A 63 13.14 -0.99 1.46
N SER A 64 12.75 -1.08 2.73
CA SER A 64 13.60 -1.67 3.77
C SER A 64 13.95 -3.14 3.50
N THR A 65 13.15 -3.88 2.71
CA THR A 65 13.45 -5.28 2.37
C THR A 65 14.63 -5.47 1.42
N ILE A 66 15.13 -4.39 0.79
CA ILE A 66 16.21 -4.43 -0.20
C ILE A 66 17.37 -3.49 0.12
N THR A 67 17.30 -2.70 1.20
CA THR A 67 18.36 -1.77 1.58
C THR A 67 19.23 -2.33 2.70
N HIS A 68 20.48 -1.88 2.75
CA HIS A 68 21.41 -2.22 3.83
C HIS A 68 20.95 -1.71 5.19
N TRP A 69 20.23 -0.58 5.25
CA TRP A 69 19.64 -0.07 6.49
C TRP A 69 18.53 -0.98 7.02
N GLY A 70 17.70 -1.53 6.13
CA GLY A 70 16.63 -2.44 6.54
C GLY A 70 17.13 -3.77 7.09
N ALA A 71 18.37 -4.17 6.80
CA ALA A 71 19.01 -5.33 7.42
C ALA A 71 19.19 -5.18 8.94
N ARG A 72 19.11 -3.96 9.48
CA ARG A 72 19.15 -3.69 10.93
C ARG A 72 17.80 -3.87 11.62
N ILE A 73 16.71 -3.97 10.86
CA ILE A 73 15.37 -4.16 11.41
C ILE A 73 15.18 -5.65 11.75
N PRO A 74 14.72 -6.00 12.97
CA PRO A 74 14.40 -7.37 13.30
C PRO A 74 13.43 -7.97 12.28
N ARG A 75 13.76 -9.16 11.76
CA ARG A 75 12.98 -9.81 10.68
C ARG A 75 11.50 -9.95 11.01
N TRP A 76 11.18 -10.29 12.26
CA TRP A 76 9.80 -10.42 12.72
C TRP A 76 9.04 -9.09 12.62
N ALA A 77 9.69 -7.97 12.96
CA ALA A 77 9.08 -6.64 12.92
C ALA A 77 8.79 -6.23 11.47
N LEU A 78 9.73 -6.48 10.55
CA LEU A 78 9.54 -6.19 9.13
C LEU A 78 8.48 -7.10 8.50
N LEU A 79 8.42 -8.38 8.89
CA LEU A 79 7.34 -9.28 8.49
C LEU A 79 5.96 -8.79 8.96
N CYS A 80 5.83 -8.38 10.22
CA CYS A 80 4.59 -7.82 10.75
C CYS A 80 4.16 -6.57 9.99
N ALA A 81 5.10 -5.66 9.72
CA ALA A 81 4.82 -4.45 8.94
C ALA A 81 4.38 -4.76 7.51
N LEU A 82 5.06 -5.69 6.83
CA LEU A 82 4.68 -6.15 5.49
C LEU A 82 3.30 -6.82 5.47
N ALA A 83 3.01 -7.68 6.44
CA ALA A 83 1.73 -8.38 6.54
C ALA A 83 0.59 -7.37 6.77
N LEU A 84 0.77 -6.44 7.71
CA LEU A 84 -0.21 -5.40 8.00
C LEU A 84 -0.46 -4.51 6.77
N ALA A 85 0.60 -4.02 6.12
CA ALA A 85 0.48 -3.20 4.92
C ALA A 85 -0.21 -3.95 3.77
N THR A 86 0.08 -5.25 3.61
CA THR A 86 -0.58 -6.10 2.60
C THR A 86 -2.07 -6.25 2.90
N VAL A 87 -2.47 -6.48 4.16
CA VAL A 87 -3.87 -6.56 4.56
C VAL A 87 -4.61 -5.25 4.32
N LEU A 88 -4.01 -4.11 4.69
CA LEU A 88 -4.59 -2.79 4.46
C LEU A 88 -4.72 -2.48 2.95
N GLN A 89 -3.73 -2.85 2.15
CA GLN A 89 -3.78 -2.70 0.69
C GLN A 89 -4.90 -3.56 0.08
N LEU A 90 -5.05 -4.81 0.53
CA LEU A 90 -6.13 -5.70 0.10
C LEU A 90 -7.49 -5.11 0.45
N LEU A 91 -7.67 -4.62 1.68
CA LEU A 91 -8.92 -4.00 2.12
C LEU A 91 -9.24 -2.75 1.30
N GLY A 92 -8.28 -1.86 1.11
CA GLY A 92 -8.45 -0.66 0.29
C GLY A 92 -8.78 -0.98 -1.17
N GLY A 93 -8.11 -1.99 -1.75
CA GLY A 93 -8.38 -2.45 -3.10
C GLY A 93 -9.78 -3.07 -3.25
N LEU A 94 -10.22 -3.89 -2.29
CA LEU A 94 -11.57 -4.47 -2.26
C LEU A 94 -12.64 -3.39 -2.16
N ILE A 95 -12.48 -2.41 -1.27
CA ILE A 95 -13.42 -1.28 -1.15
C ILE A 95 -13.48 -0.48 -2.46
N THR A 96 -12.33 -0.26 -3.10
CA THR A 96 -12.27 0.44 -4.40
C THR A 96 -12.99 -0.35 -5.48
N LEU A 97 -12.78 -1.67 -5.56
CA LEU A 97 -13.48 -2.54 -6.51
C LEU A 97 -14.98 -2.63 -6.26
N GLN A 98 -15.42 -2.62 -4.99
CA GLN A 98 -16.84 -2.60 -4.63
C GLN A 98 -17.53 -1.28 -5.00
N ARG A 99 -16.77 -0.17 -5.02
CA ARG A 99 -17.28 1.16 -5.37
C ARG A 99 -17.16 1.46 -6.86
N ALA A 100 -16.23 0.81 -7.55
CA ALA A 100 -16.20 0.82 -9.00
C ALA A 100 -17.44 0.09 -9.48
N ASP A 101 -18.36 0.83 -10.10
CA ASP A 101 -19.52 0.26 -10.77
C ASP A 101 -18.98 -0.55 -11.96
N LEU A 102 -18.65 -1.82 -11.74
CA LEU A 102 -18.14 -2.76 -12.73
C LEU A 102 -19.28 -3.22 -13.65
N ASP A 103 -20.17 -2.30 -14.04
CA ASP A 103 -21.11 -2.54 -15.12
C ASP A 103 -20.32 -2.69 -16.41
N LEU A 104 -20.14 -3.95 -16.82
CA LEU A 104 -19.42 -4.34 -18.04
C LEU A 104 -20.01 -3.69 -19.30
N ALA A 105 -21.25 -3.17 -19.23
CA ALA A 105 -21.90 -2.46 -20.33
C ALA A 105 -21.48 -0.97 -20.44
N HIS A 106 -20.98 -0.33 -19.38
CA HIS A 106 -20.65 1.10 -19.34
C HIS A 106 -19.28 1.38 -18.71
N LEU A 107 -18.36 0.41 -18.78
CA LEU A 107 -17.07 0.46 -18.11
C LEU A 107 -16.21 1.62 -18.64
N GLY A 108 -16.23 2.74 -17.92
CA GLY A 108 -15.41 3.90 -18.25
C GLY A 108 -13.93 3.57 -18.14
N TRP A 109 -13.11 4.11 -19.04
CA TRP A 109 -11.65 3.91 -19.05
C TRP A 109 -10.98 4.23 -17.70
N GLY A 110 -11.52 5.18 -16.93
CA GLY A 110 -11.06 5.49 -15.57
C GLY A 110 -11.23 4.32 -14.59
N SER A 111 -12.41 3.72 -14.53
CA SER A 111 -12.70 2.57 -13.65
C SER A 111 -11.86 1.35 -14.02
N ALA A 112 -11.64 1.11 -15.32
CA ALA A 112 -10.78 0.03 -15.79
C ALA A 112 -9.33 0.24 -15.34
N TYR A 113 -8.82 1.46 -15.49
CA TYR A 113 -7.47 1.83 -15.05
C TYR A 113 -7.32 1.66 -13.53
N GLU A 114 -8.28 2.13 -12.74
CA GLU A 114 -8.25 2.00 -11.27
C GLU A 114 -8.26 0.53 -10.82
N ALA A 115 -9.10 -0.31 -11.45
CA ALA A 115 -9.16 -1.74 -11.16
C ALA A 115 -7.82 -2.43 -11.50
N VAL A 116 -7.24 -2.14 -12.67
CA VAL A 116 -5.95 -2.71 -13.08
C VAL A 116 -4.81 -2.22 -12.17
N ALA A 117 -4.72 -0.91 -11.92
CA ALA A 117 -3.70 -0.34 -11.05
C ALA A 117 -3.81 -0.88 -9.62
N GLY A 118 -5.03 -1.01 -9.08
CA GLY A 118 -5.31 -1.63 -7.80
C GLY A 118 -4.90 -3.10 -7.75
N GLY A 119 -5.24 -3.88 -8.79
CA GLY A 119 -4.88 -5.30 -8.91
C GLY A 119 -3.36 -5.51 -8.99
N VAL A 120 -2.67 -4.70 -9.79
CA VAL A 120 -1.19 -4.71 -9.88
C VAL A 120 -0.57 -4.36 -8.52
N GLY A 121 -1.12 -3.35 -7.83
CA GLY A 121 -0.67 -2.97 -6.49
C GLY A 121 -0.80 -4.12 -5.49
N ILE A 122 -1.96 -4.77 -5.44
CA ILE A 122 -2.21 -5.95 -4.59
C ILE A 122 -1.21 -7.07 -4.89
N ALA A 123 -1.06 -7.42 -6.17
CA ALA A 123 -0.16 -8.48 -6.58
C ALA A 123 1.29 -8.16 -6.18
N ALA A 124 1.72 -6.91 -6.37
CA ALA A 124 3.06 -6.48 -5.99
C ALA A 124 3.30 -6.62 -4.47
N TRP A 125 2.35 -6.21 -3.63
CA TRP A 125 2.45 -6.37 -2.17
C TRP A 125 2.54 -7.83 -1.73
N ILE A 126 1.69 -8.70 -2.30
CA ILE A 126 1.74 -10.15 -2.04
C ILE A 126 3.11 -10.72 -2.42
N VAL A 127 3.62 -10.37 -3.61
CA VAL A 127 4.93 -10.83 -4.08
C VAL A 127 6.04 -10.36 -3.14
N VAL A 128 6.02 -9.12 -2.67
CA VAL A 128 7.01 -8.61 -1.70
C VAL A 128 6.95 -9.40 -0.40
N LEU A 129 5.76 -9.59 0.17
CA LEU A 129 5.56 -10.34 1.42
C LEU A 129 6.06 -11.79 1.27
N VAL A 130 5.58 -12.52 0.26
CA VAL A 130 5.95 -13.92 0.02
C VAL A 130 7.46 -14.06 -0.22
N SER A 131 8.04 -13.18 -1.06
CA SER A 131 9.48 -13.20 -1.32
C SER A 131 10.31 -12.92 -0.07
N TYR A 132 9.85 -12.02 0.81
CA TYR A 132 10.53 -11.76 2.07
C TYR A 132 10.39 -12.92 3.05
N CYS A 133 9.20 -13.54 3.15
CA CYS A 133 8.97 -14.75 3.95
C CYS A 133 9.89 -15.90 3.51
N LEU A 134 9.98 -16.18 2.21
CA LEU A 134 10.81 -17.27 1.67
C LEU A 134 12.30 -17.04 1.94
N ARG A 135 12.79 -15.81 1.78
CA ARG A 135 14.19 -15.44 2.10
C ARG A 135 14.49 -15.47 3.59
N SER A 136 13.49 -15.32 4.44
CA SER A 136 13.65 -15.26 5.90
C SER A 136 13.62 -16.63 6.57
N ARG A 137 13.29 -17.71 5.84
CA ARG A 137 13.28 -19.07 6.38
C ARG A 137 14.70 -19.49 6.80
N PRO A 138 14.88 -20.02 8.02
CA PRO A 138 16.14 -20.65 8.41
C PRO A 138 16.48 -21.76 7.41
N HIS A 139 17.73 -21.82 6.95
CA HIS A 139 18.19 -22.96 6.15
C HIS A 139 18.12 -24.21 7.04
N ALA A 140 17.32 -25.19 6.64
CA ALA A 140 17.07 -26.42 7.39
C ALA A 140 18.35 -27.22 7.74
N GLY A 141 19.49 -26.91 7.11
CA GLY A 141 20.78 -27.54 7.40
C GLY A 141 21.47 -27.09 8.70
N ALA A 142 21.16 -25.91 9.23
CA ALA A 142 21.91 -25.36 10.39
C ALA A 142 21.53 -25.98 11.74
N VAL A 143 20.41 -26.71 11.82
CA VAL A 143 19.94 -27.36 13.06
C VAL A 143 20.40 -28.83 13.14
N ALA A 144 20.81 -29.43 12.02
CA ALA A 144 21.24 -30.82 11.96
C ALA A 144 22.70 -31.03 12.42
N GLU A 145 23.58 -30.03 12.33
CA GLU A 145 24.99 -30.11 12.76
C GLU A 145 25.21 -29.82 14.26
N ALA A 146 24.18 -29.42 15.00
CA ALA A 146 24.28 -29.04 16.42
C ALA A 146 23.72 -30.09 17.39
N ARG A 147 23.67 -31.37 16.99
CA ARG A 147 23.40 -32.48 17.91
C ARG A 147 24.69 -33.30 18.12
N PRO A 148 25.31 -33.24 19.31
CA PRO A 148 26.44 -34.09 19.66
C PRO A 148 26.04 -35.56 19.81
#